data_AF-A0A1Y0MU35-F1
#
_entry.id   AF-A0A1Y0MU35-F1
#
_cell.length_a   1.000
_cell.length_b   1.000
_cell.length_c   1.000
_cell.angle_alpha   90.00
_cell.angle_beta   90.00
_cell.angle_gamma   90.00
#
_symmetry.space_group_name_H-M   'P 1'
#
loop_
_entity.id
_entity.type
_entity.pdbx_description
1 polymer ?
#
loop_
_entity_poly.entity_id
_entity_poly.type
_entity_poly.pdbx_seq_one_letter_code
_entity_poly.pdbx_strand_id
1 'polypeptide(L)'
;MSTPNDTISLSDATNWTTNWRTQNPNAVKAFLIPKDDLTGVLAENPDAVRAYLAIDDNGQEKLVIVGCTHQIDGTYKDKLPDPSGRDNGNYIFDFTMPCPPVCDPSSQLNG
;
A
#
# COMPACT_ATOMS: atom_id res chain seq x y z
N MET A 1 -14.66 14.04 0.86
CA MET A 1 -15.65 13.79 1.93
C MET A 1 -15.87 12.29 1.97
N SER A 2 -15.37 11.63 3.02
CA SER A 2 -15.57 10.19 3.21
C SER A 2 -17.04 9.91 3.50
N THR A 3 -17.63 8.95 2.81
CA THR A 3 -19.03 8.50 3.00
C THR A 3 -19.18 7.70 4.30
N PRO A 4 -20.40 7.27 4.71
CA PRO A 4 -20.61 6.48 5.94
C PRO A 4 -19.83 5.15 6.02
N ASN A 5 -19.24 4.71 4.90
CA ASN A 5 -18.41 3.50 4.80
C ASN A 5 -16.93 3.84 4.53
N ASP A 6 -16.53 5.10 4.71
CA ASP A 6 -15.20 5.61 4.37
C ASP A 6 -14.80 5.37 2.90
N THR A 7 -15.79 5.31 2.00
CA THR A 7 -15.59 5.14 0.56
C THR A 7 -15.73 6.45 -0.21
N ILE A 8 -15.16 6.49 -1.42
CA ILE A 8 -15.33 7.55 -2.43
C ILE A 8 -16.17 7.05 -3.60
N SER A 9 -16.73 7.96 -4.41
CA SER A 9 -17.49 7.57 -5.60
C SER A 9 -16.56 7.04 -6.71
N LEU A 10 -17.08 6.19 -7.61
CA LEU A 10 -16.34 5.74 -8.79
C LEU A 10 -15.89 6.92 -9.67
N SER A 11 -16.71 7.97 -9.76
CA SER A 11 -16.37 9.21 -10.49
C SER A 11 -15.16 9.90 -9.86
N ASP A 12 -15.15 10.07 -8.54
CA ASP A 12 -14.01 10.69 -7.84
C ASP A 12 -12.75 9.84 -8.00
N ALA A 13 -12.85 8.51 -7.81
CA ALA A 13 -11.73 7.58 -7.99
C ALA A 13 -11.16 7.65 -9.42
N THR A 14 -12.02 7.70 -10.44
CA THR A 14 -11.61 7.82 -11.84
C THR A 14 -10.91 9.14 -12.11
N ASN A 15 -11.46 10.25 -11.59
CA ASN A 15 -10.86 11.57 -11.74
C ASN A 15 -9.48 11.65 -11.07
N TRP A 16 -9.36 11.16 -9.83
CA TRP A 16 -8.10 11.24 -9.07
C TRP A 16 -7.01 10.36 -9.69
N THR A 17 -7.34 9.13 -10.09
CA THR A 17 -6.38 8.24 -10.77
C THR A 17 -5.97 8.78 -12.14
N THR A 18 -6.89 9.42 -12.88
CA THR A 18 -6.55 10.11 -14.15
C THR A 18 -5.61 11.29 -13.92
N ASN A 19 -5.87 12.10 -12.88
CA ASN A 19 -5.00 13.23 -12.51
C ASN A 19 -3.59 12.77 -12.14
N TRP A 20 -3.46 11.66 -11.41
CA TRP A 20 -2.16 11.06 -11.08
C TRP A 20 -1.39 10.65 -12.33
N ARG A 21 -2.01 9.85 -13.21
CA ARG A 21 -1.39 9.37 -14.45
C ARG A 21 -0.99 10.51 -15.38
N THR A 22 -1.80 11.57 -15.45
CA THR A 22 -1.53 12.73 -16.30
C THR A 22 -0.32 13.51 -15.82
N GLN A 23 -0.17 13.68 -14.50
CA GLN A 23 0.95 14.42 -13.91
C GLN A 23 2.22 13.58 -13.77
N ASN A 24 2.10 12.26 -13.71
CA ASN A 24 3.19 11.33 -13.51
C ASN A 24 3.19 10.24 -14.60
N PRO A 25 3.47 10.60 -15.88
CA PRO A 25 3.32 9.69 -17.01
C PRO A 25 4.25 8.48 -16.98
N ASN A 26 5.35 8.56 -16.22
CA ASN A 26 6.35 7.50 -16.11
C ASN A 26 6.37 6.81 -14.74
N ALA A 27 5.45 7.14 -13.83
CA ALA A 27 5.38 6.51 -12.52
C ALA A 27 4.50 5.25 -12.55
N VAL A 28 4.69 4.34 -11.60
CA VAL A 28 3.73 3.25 -11.36
C VAL A 28 2.31 3.82 -11.15
N LYS A 29 1.36 3.18 -11.84
CA LYS A 29 -0.06 3.54 -11.79
C LYS A 29 -0.75 2.98 -10.55
N ALA A 30 -0.41 1.75 -10.19
CA ALA A 30 -1.00 1.02 -9.09
C ALA A 30 -0.10 -0.16 -8.67
N PHE A 31 -0.34 -0.67 -7.47
CA PHE A 31 0.25 -1.90 -6.98
C PHE A 31 -0.86 -2.93 -6.74
N LEU A 32 -0.68 -4.14 -7.27
CA LEU A 32 -1.48 -5.27 -6.85
C LEU A 32 -0.95 -5.75 -5.50
N ILE A 33 -1.81 -5.75 -4.48
CA ILE A 33 -1.48 -6.25 -3.14
C ILE A 33 -2.11 -7.64 -3.00
N PRO A 34 -1.30 -8.70 -2.84
CA PRO A 34 -1.82 -10.03 -2.56
C PRO A 34 -2.65 -10.06 -1.27
N LYS A 35 -3.70 -10.88 -1.26
CA LYS A 35 -4.53 -11.05 -0.06
C LYS A 35 -3.70 -11.48 1.15
N ASP A 36 -2.74 -12.39 0.94
CA ASP A 36 -1.95 -12.98 2.01
C ASP A 36 -1.13 -11.90 2.76
N ASP A 37 -0.54 -10.94 2.05
CA ASP A 37 0.17 -9.80 2.64
C ASP A 37 -0.74 -8.94 3.51
N LEU A 38 -1.91 -8.61 2.97
CA LEU A 38 -2.89 -7.82 3.71
C LEU A 38 -3.39 -8.58 4.94
N THR A 39 -3.60 -9.89 4.84
CA THR A 39 -3.97 -10.69 6.01
C THR A 39 -2.82 -10.84 7.00
N GLY A 40 -1.57 -10.89 6.53
CA GLY A 40 -0.37 -10.97 7.35
C GLY A 40 -0.20 -9.73 8.22
N VAL A 41 -0.27 -8.53 7.62
CA VAL A 41 -0.16 -7.28 8.39
C VAL A 41 -1.33 -7.11 9.36
N LEU A 42 -2.53 -7.55 8.99
CA LEU A 42 -3.70 -7.49 9.88
C LEU A 42 -3.61 -8.51 11.03
N ALA A 43 -2.96 -9.65 10.82
CA ALA A 43 -2.73 -10.65 11.87
C ALA A 43 -1.82 -10.14 12.99
N GLU A 44 -1.02 -9.10 12.73
CA GLU A 44 -0.25 -8.40 13.76
C GLU A 44 -1.12 -7.53 14.70
N ASN A 45 -2.43 -7.43 14.45
CA ASN A 45 -3.38 -6.58 15.16
C ASN A 45 -2.91 -5.10 15.27
N PRO A 46 -2.66 -4.42 14.15
CA PRO A 46 -2.25 -3.03 14.16
C PRO A 46 -3.46 -2.08 14.33
N ASP A 47 -3.21 -0.87 14.82
CA ASP A 47 -4.23 0.20 14.88
C ASP A 47 -4.43 0.87 13.52
N ALA A 48 -3.39 0.87 12.67
CA ALA A 48 -3.42 1.36 11.30
C ALA A 48 -2.35 0.65 10.46
N VAL A 49 -2.42 0.79 9.14
CA VAL A 49 -1.41 0.27 8.21
C VAL A 49 -0.76 1.43 7.48
N ARG A 50 0.56 1.40 7.33
CA ARG A 50 1.31 2.36 6.50
C ARG A 50 1.90 1.66 5.29
N ALA A 51 1.87 2.34 4.16
CA ALA A 51 2.51 1.90 2.93
C ALA A 51 3.60 2.89 2.50
N TYR A 52 4.75 2.37 2.10
CA TYR A 52 5.90 3.12 1.59
C TYR A 52 6.15 2.76 0.13
N LEU A 53 6.52 3.74 -0.70
CA LEU A 53 7.03 3.49 -2.04
C LEU A 53 8.53 3.19 -1.95
N ALA A 54 8.98 2.13 -2.60
CA ALA A 54 10.37 1.69 -2.61
C ALA A 54 10.80 1.27 -4.02
N ILE A 55 12.10 1.09 -4.21
CA ILE A 55 12.69 0.52 -5.41
C ILE A 55 13.63 -0.59 -4.93
N ASP A 56 13.46 -1.80 -5.45
CA ASP A 56 14.34 -2.93 -5.10
C ASP A 56 15.70 -2.85 -5.80
N ASP A 57 16.61 -3.77 -5.47
CA ASP A 57 17.96 -3.82 -6.04
C ASP A 57 17.98 -4.03 -7.57
N ASN A 58 16.86 -4.44 -8.16
CA ASN A 58 16.69 -4.62 -9.61
C ASN A 58 16.10 -3.39 -10.29
N GLY A 59 15.82 -2.32 -9.54
CA GLY A 59 15.17 -1.12 -10.06
C GLY A 59 13.65 -1.26 -10.21
N GLN A 60 13.03 -2.29 -9.64
CA GLN A 60 11.60 -2.47 -9.68
C GLN A 60 10.93 -1.63 -8.59
N GLU A 61 9.94 -0.83 -8.96
CA GLU A 61 9.11 -0.10 -8.00
C GLU A 61 8.27 -1.09 -7.16
N LYS A 62 8.20 -0.80 -5.86
CA LYS A 62 7.61 -1.62 -4.80
C LYS A 62 6.75 -0.76 -3.87
N LEU A 63 5.79 -1.41 -3.23
CA LEU A 63 4.97 -0.88 -2.17
C LEU A 63 5.16 -1.76 -0.93
N VAL A 64 5.82 -1.20 0.07
CA VAL A 64 6.17 -1.87 1.32
C VAL A 64 5.10 -1.54 2.37
N ILE A 65 4.53 -2.56 3.00
CA ILE A 65 3.41 -2.43 3.94
C ILE A 65 3.87 -2.83 5.35
N VAL A 66 3.53 -2.00 6.34
CA VAL A 66 3.81 -2.25 7.77
C VAL A 66 2.59 -1.96 8.65
N GLY A 67 2.45 -2.72 9.73
CA GLY A 67 1.48 -2.41 10.79
C GLY A 67 1.96 -1.23 11.63
N CYS A 68 1.03 -0.44 12.16
CA CYS A 68 1.33 0.68 13.04
C CYS A 68 0.53 0.61 14.33
N THR A 69 1.13 1.07 15.43
CA THR A 69 0.47 1.21 16.74
C THR A 69 0.35 2.69 17.09
N HIS A 70 -0.86 3.11 17.46
CA HIS A 70 -1.15 4.46 17.90
C HIS A 70 -0.44 4.74 19.23
N GLN A 71 0.20 5.89 19.31
CA GLN A 71 0.96 6.35 20.47
C GLN A 71 0.14 7.39 21.25
N ILE A 72 0.51 7.62 22.51
CA ILE A 72 -0.16 8.59 23.40
C ILE A 72 -0.05 10.03 22.86
N ASP A 73 1.01 10.33 22.12
CA ASP A 73 1.23 11.65 21.50
C ASP A 73 0.43 11.87 20.21
N GLY A 74 -0.41 10.91 19.81
CA GLY A 74 -1.21 10.97 18.59
C GLY A 74 -0.47 10.50 17.32
N THR A 75 0.79 10.08 17.43
CA THR A 75 1.55 9.53 16.31
C THR A 75 1.30 8.04 16.13
N TYR A 76 1.67 7.50 14.97
CA TYR A 76 1.61 6.08 14.68
C TYR A 76 3.04 5.55 14.53
N LYS A 77 3.43 4.59 15.38
CA LYS A 77 4.75 3.95 15.35
C LYS A 77 4.69 2.65 14.58
N ASP A 78 5.66 2.42 13.71
CA ASP A 78 5.73 1.23 12.88
C ASP A 78 6.12 0.00 13.71
N LYS A 79 5.45 -1.11 13.41
CA LYS A 79 5.76 -2.44 13.93
C LYS A 79 6.84 -3.04 13.03
N LEU A 80 8.09 -2.87 13.44
CA LEU A 80 9.24 -3.35 12.67
C LEU A 80 9.81 -4.64 13.27
N PRO A 81 10.36 -5.54 12.44
CA PRO A 81 11.13 -6.69 12.90
C PRO A 81 12.33 -6.24 13.74
N ASP A 82 12.78 -7.10 14.65
CA ASP A 82 13.95 -6.82 15.47
C ASP A 82 15.19 -6.72 14.56
N PRO A 83 15.95 -5.61 14.60
CA PRO A 83 17.14 -5.44 13.76
C PRO A 83 18.26 -6.46 14.07
N SER A 84 18.20 -7.15 15.21
CA SER A 84 19.09 -8.27 15.56
C SER A 84 18.66 -9.61 14.97
N GLY A 85 17.57 -9.64 14.19
CA GLY A 85 17.06 -10.86 13.52
C GLY A 85 16.27 -11.78 14.43
N ARG A 86 15.90 -11.34 15.64
CA ARG A 86 15.00 -12.10 16.52
C ARG A 86 13.57 -11.94 16.02
N ASP A 87 12.84 -13.05 15.96
CA ASP A 87 11.41 -13.00 15.68
C ASP A 87 10.68 -12.31 16.85
N ASN A 88 10.12 -11.14 16.58
CA ASN A 88 9.30 -10.37 17.51
C ASN A 88 7.83 -10.33 17.06
N GLY A 89 7.45 -11.13 16.07
CA GLY A 89 6.11 -11.18 15.50
C GLY A 89 5.71 -9.97 14.65
N ASN A 90 6.65 -9.09 14.30
CA ASN A 90 6.42 -7.96 13.41
C ASN A 90 7.17 -8.17 12.09
N TYR A 91 6.54 -7.84 10.97
CA TYR A 91 7.06 -8.11 9.65
C TYR A 91 6.91 -6.90 8.72
N ILE A 92 7.66 -6.93 7.62
CA ILE A 92 7.58 -5.96 6.52
C ILE A 92 7.16 -6.74 5.29
N PHE A 93 6.03 -6.36 4.69
CA PHE A 93 5.44 -7.07 3.54
C PHE A 93 5.71 -6.31 2.24
N ASP A 94 6.15 -7.01 1.19
CA ASP A 94 6.52 -6.42 -0.11
C ASP A 94 6.25 -7.36 -1.30
N PHE A 95 5.10 -8.04 -1.36
CA PHE A 95 4.73 -8.80 -2.58
C PHE A 95 3.91 -7.96 -3.55
N THR A 96 4.34 -6.71 -3.76
CA THR A 96 3.64 -5.84 -4.70
C THR A 96 4.24 -5.93 -6.09
N MET A 97 3.37 -6.19 -7.06
CA MET A 97 3.75 -6.22 -8.47
C MET A 97 3.37 -4.87 -9.09
N PRO A 98 4.31 -4.20 -9.78
CA PRO A 98 4.01 -2.96 -10.46
C PRO A 98 3.00 -3.23 -11.57
N CYS A 99 2.10 -2.26 -11.74
CA CYS A 99 1.13 -2.25 -12.81
C CYS A 99 1.50 -1.19 -13.85
N PRO A 100 1.62 -1.54 -15.15
CA PRO A 100 1.40 -2.85 -15.81
C PRO A 100 2.55 -3.87 -15.61
N PRO A 101 2.37 -5.21 -15.79
CA PRO A 101 1.35 -5.90 -16.61
C PRO A 101 0.23 -6.65 -15.84
N VAL A 102 0.17 -6.58 -14.51
CA VAL A 102 -0.71 -7.48 -13.70
C VAL A 102 -2.13 -6.92 -13.46
N CYS A 103 -2.40 -5.68 -13.88
CA CYS A 103 -3.74 -5.09 -13.72
C CYS A 103 -4.74 -5.56 -14.76
N ASP A 104 -6.02 -5.52 -14.39
CA ASP A 104 -7.15 -5.64 -15.31
C ASP A 104 -7.11 -4.53 -16.38
N PRO A 105 -6.88 -4.85 -17.67
CA PRO A 105 -6.84 -3.86 -18.75
C PRO A 105 -8.21 -3.25 -19.06
N SER A 106 -9.31 -3.84 -18.57
CA SER A 106 -10.67 -3.34 -18.76
C SER A 106 -11.13 -2.38 -17.65
N SER A 107 -10.36 -2.24 -16.57
CA SER A 107 -10.69 -1.36 -15.45
C SER A 107 -10.59 0.11 -15.84
N GLN A 108 -11.65 0.88 -15.53
CA GLN A 108 -11.68 2.34 -15.72
C GLN A 108 -10.61 3.08 -14.89
N LEU A 109 -10.02 2.39 -13.91
CA LEU A 109 -8.95 2.90 -13.08
C LEU A 109 -7.55 2.59 -13.64
N ASN A 110 -7.42 1.79 -14.71
CA ASN A 110 -6.11 1.39 -15.26
C ASN A 110 -5.62 2.29 -16.41
N GLY A 111 -6.53 2.85 -17.22
CA GLY A 111 -6.24 3.92 -18.20
C GLY A 111 -5.23 3.55 -19.30
#